data_AF-A0A5C5E789-F1
#
_entry.id   AF-A0A5C5E789-F1
#
_cell.length_a   1.000
_cell.length_b   1.000
_cell.length_c   1.000
_cell.angle_alpha   90.00
_cell.angle_beta   90.00
_cell.angle_gamma   90.00
#
_symmetry.space_group_name_H-M   'P 1'
#
loop_
_entity.id
_entity.type
_entity.pdbx_description
1 polymer ?
#
loop_
_entity_poly.entity_id
_entity_poly.type
_entity_poly.pdbx_seq_one_letter_code
_entity_poly.pdbx_strand_id
1 'polypeptide(L)'
;MGKKHIALFASILLLSPIAGGFTAQAATLEELQQQKDALQLETNTIQSQIEEKSNSLNTLESEKANLETKVNELQSQLDELMNRLAAQEQKLADIESKILELQAEIEALQVVIDQRTEKLNTQARYIQTDAGVTDIASMLLSSENFSDLVGKITVVSKIVTANKDIVEQQEADQQKVEDSKVAVEEEKLAAEALRQDILISKNNVVAQKAEIDVQIAQVIENYELTEAEKNGLESTRAALAAQTETISNDMAAEEVRIAAERAAAEQAASEAAAIAAAATAANNLTASAAPTTTASSSYTVNSSGFIKPASGYYSSPFGYRLSPITGGSELHRGQDIAGSGAISAAQSGTVVTATYHASFGYYVVINHGTINGVTVETLYAHMQPGLLVAPGQTVSQGQQIGIMGTTGDSTGVHLHFEVHENGGLVDPLNYIGG
;
A
#
# COMPACT_ATOMS: atom_id res chain seq x y z
N MET A 1 -26.59 -17.61 12.29
CA MET A 1 -26.05 -16.97 13.51
C MET A 1 -24.58 -17.32 13.59
N GLY A 2 -23.68 -16.33 13.50
CA GLY A 2 -22.23 -16.57 13.57
C GLY A 2 -21.41 -15.65 12.67
N LYS A 3 -21.65 -14.33 12.74
CA LYS A 3 -20.76 -13.34 12.12
C LYS A 3 -19.47 -13.31 12.95
N LYS A 4 -18.42 -14.00 12.50
CA LYS A 4 -17.07 -13.82 13.02
C LYS A 4 -16.57 -12.49 12.46
N HIS A 5 -16.80 -11.43 13.21
CA HIS A 5 -16.12 -10.16 13.00
C HIS A 5 -14.63 -10.40 13.22
N ILE A 6 -13.86 -10.47 12.12
CA ILE A 6 -12.41 -10.35 12.16
C ILE A 6 -12.15 -8.90 12.57
N ALA A 7 -12.01 -8.69 13.87
CA ALA A 7 -11.57 -7.43 14.42
C ALA A 7 -10.12 -7.23 13.98
N LEU A 8 -9.95 -6.49 12.89
CA LEU A 8 -8.68 -5.93 12.48
C LEU A 8 -8.22 -5.03 13.64
N PHE A 9 -7.35 -5.56 14.49
CA PHE A 9 -6.64 -4.78 15.49
C PHE A 9 -5.69 -3.85 14.73
N ALA A 10 -6.22 -2.72 14.26
CA ALA A 10 -5.43 -1.52 13.99
C ALA A 10 -4.91 -1.03 15.34
N SER A 11 -3.93 -1.76 15.88
CA SER A 11 -3.03 -1.26 16.91
C SER A 11 -2.15 -0.23 16.23
N ILE A 12 -2.74 0.94 15.96
CA ILE A 12 -1.99 2.18 15.81
C ILE A 12 -1.35 2.37 17.18
N LEU A 13 -0.17 1.78 17.35
CA LEU A 13 0.74 2.19 18.39
C LEU A 13 1.05 3.64 18.05
N LEU A 14 0.34 4.54 18.74
CA LEU A 14 0.66 5.95 18.78
C LEU A 14 2.14 6.03 19.21
N LEU A 15 3.03 6.11 18.23
CA LEU A 15 4.40 6.53 18.43
C LEU A 15 4.29 7.98 18.89
N SER A 16 4.22 8.16 20.21
CA SER A 16 4.57 9.43 20.82
C SER A 16 5.92 9.82 20.26
N PRO A 17 6.06 11.00 19.62
CA PRO A 17 7.38 11.56 19.42
C PRO A 17 7.92 11.77 20.82
N ILE A 18 8.92 10.97 21.21
CA ILE A 18 9.76 11.30 22.36
C ILE A 18 10.51 12.56 21.92
N ALA A 19 9.85 13.71 22.11
CA ALA A 19 10.43 15.03 22.00
C ALA A 19 11.32 15.22 23.24
N GLY A 20 12.42 14.48 23.28
CA GLY A 20 13.59 14.82 24.07
C GLY A 20 14.40 15.81 23.24
N GLY A 21 14.37 17.09 23.62
CA GLY A 21 15.31 18.07 23.09
C GLY A 21 16.72 17.67 23.50
N PHE A 22 17.47 17.06 22.57
CA PHE A 22 18.90 16.82 22.73
C PHE A 22 19.62 18.15 22.53
N THR A 23 20.17 18.67 23.63
CA THR A 23 21.13 19.77 23.62
C THR A 23 22.47 19.22 23.15
N ALA A 24 23.12 19.87 22.19
CA ALA A 24 24.40 19.45 21.62
C ALA A 24 25.54 19.63 22.65
N GLN A 25 25.66 18.65 23.55
CA GLN A 25 26.94 18.25 24.11
C GLN A 25 27.82 17.73 22.96
N ALA A 26 29.14 17.88 23.01
CA ALA A 26 30.02 17.10 22.14
C ALA A 26 29.67 15.62 22.40
N ALA A 27 29.06 14.96 21.41
CA ALA A 27 28.55 13.62 21.60
C ALA A 27 29.74 12.74 21.95
N THR A 28 29.79 12.30 23.20
CA THR A 28 30.88 11.44 23.64
C THR A 28 30.84 10.16 22.81
N LEU A 29 31.98 9.47 22.67
CA LEU A 29 32.02 8.18 22.00
C LEU A 29 30.94 7.22 22.54
N GLU A 30 30.59 7.37 23.82
CA GLU A 30 29.53 6.62 24.50
C GLU A 30 28.11 7.03 24.05
N GLU A 31 27.84 8.32 23.78
CA GLU A 31 26.56 8.79 23.23
C GLU A 31 26.36 8.32 21.78
N LEU A 32 27.41 8.38 20.94
CA LEU A 32 27.35 7.84 19.57
C LEU A 32 27.14 6.32 19.57
N GLN A 33 27.80 5.60 20.49
CA GLN A 33 27.59 4.17 20.66
C GLN A 33 26.15 3.86 21.08
N GLN A 34 25.57 4.62 22.02
CA GLN A 34 24.16 4.46 22.41
C GLN A 34 23.20 4.71 21.25
N GLN A 35 23.44 5.74 20.43
CA GLN A 35 22.63 6.02 19.24
C GLN A 35 22.73 4.88 18.22
N LYS A 36 23.94 4.37 17.96
CA LYS A 36 24.18 3.21 17.09
C LYS A 36 23.40 1.98 17.58
N ASP A 37 23.47 1.68 18.87
CA ASP A 37 22.76 0.53 19.47
C ASP A 37 21.24 0.70 19.37
N ALA A 38 20.72 1.92 19.56
CA ALA A 38 19.30 2.24 19.40
C ALA A 38 18.82 2.05 17.95
N LEU A 39 19.57 2.55 16.95
CA LEU A 39 19.26 2.36 15.53
C LEU A 39 19.33 0.89 15.13
N GLN A 40 20.26 0.14 15.71
CA GLN A 40 20.40 -1.28 15.44
C GLN A 40 19.23 -2.09 16.03
N LEU A 41 18.74 -1.71 17.21
CA LEU A 41 17.51 -2.28 17.77
C LEU A 41 16.27 -1.96 16.92
N GLU A 42 16.16 -0.71 16.43
CA GLU A 42 15.07 -0.30 15.54
C GLU A 42 15.13 -1.07 14.20
N THR A 43 16.33 -1.23 13.64
CA THR A 43 16.58 -2.03 12.43
C THR A 43 16.13 -3.48 12.62
N ASN A 44 16.46 -4.10 13.76
CA ASN A 44 16.02 -5.46 14.08
C ASN A 44 14.49 -5.55 14.22
N THR A 45 13.87 -4.53 14.81
CA THR A 45 12.41 -4.46 14.96
C THR A 45 11.73 -4.37 13.60
N ILE A 46 12.20 -3.49 12.71
CA ILE A 46 11.70 -3.37 11.34
C ILE A 46 11.94 -4.65 10.55
N GLN A 47 13.08 -5.32 10.75
CA GLN A 47 13.36 -6.61 10.11
C GLN A 47 12.32 -7.67 10.51
N SER A 48 11.96 -7.76 11.80
CA SER A 48 10.88 -8.65 12.24
C SER A 48 9.52 -8.28 11.62
N GLN A 49 9.22 -6.99 11.48
CA GLN A 49 7.98 -6.54 10.82
C GLN A 49 7.97 -6.90 9.32
N ILE A 50 9.10 -6.78 8.62
CA ILE A 50 9.23 -7.20 7.21
C ILE A 50 9.00 -8.70 7.07
N GLU A 51 9.55 -9.51 7.98
CA GLU A 51 9.35 -10.96 8.01
C GLU A 51 7.88 -11.31 8.27
N GLU A 52 7.23 -10.64 9.22
CA GLU A 52 5.79 -10.78 9.48
C GLU A 52 4.97 -10.47 8.22
N LYS A 53 5.23 -9.32 7.57
CA LYS A 53 4.54 -8.93 6.33
C LYS A 53 4.81 -9.91 5.20
N SER A 54 6.02 -10.45 5.08
CA SER A 54 6.35 -11.49 4.10
C SER A 54 5.56 -12.78 4.34
N ASN A 55 5.38 -13.17 5.59
CA ASN A 55 4.56 -14.33 5.95
C ASN A 55 3.07 -14.09 5.68
N SER A 56 2.58 -12.88 5.93
CA SER A 56 1.22 -12.47 5.55
C SER A 56 1.01 -12.53 4.03
N LEU A 57 1.96 -12.04 3.22
CA LEU A 57 1.89 -12.14 1.76
C LEU A 57 1.84 -13.58 1.27
N ASN A 58 2.67 -14.48 1.84
CA ASN A 58 2.63 -15.90 1.50
C ASN A 58 1.27 -16.55 1.85
N THR A 59 0.67 -16.11 2.96
CA THR A 59 -0.66 -16.56 3.39
C THR A 59 -1.73 -16.07 2.42
N LEU A 60 -1.71 -14.79 2.06
CA LEU A 60 -2.64 -14.18 1.09
C LEU A 60 -2.51 -14.82 -0.30
N GLU A 61 -1.29 -15.14 -0.74
CA GLU A 61 -1.06 -15.85 -2.01
C GLU A 61 -1.67 -17.26 -1.97
N SER A 62 -1.51 -17.97 -0.85
CA SER A 62 -2.12 -19.29 -0.64
C SER A 62 -3.65 -19.20 -0.58
N GLU A 63 -4.21 -18.17 0.05
CA GLU A 63 -5.64 -17.90 0.07
C GLU A 63 -6.18 -17.60 -1.32
N LYS A 64 -5.48 -16.77 -2.10
CA LYS A 64 -5.82 -16.47 -3.50
C LYS A 64 -5.85 -17.75 -4.35
N ALA A 65 -4.81 -18.58 -4.29
CA ALA A 65 -4.75 -19.84 -5.03
C ALA A 65 -5.89 -20.82 -4.64
N ASN A 66 -6.24 -20.86 -3.35
CA ASN A 66 -7.37 -21.64 -2.87
C ASN A 66 -8.71 -21.10 -3.39
N LEU A 67 -8.89 -19.77 -3.45
CA LEU A 67 -10.08 -19.15 -4.02
C LEU A 67 -10.17 -19.40 -5.52
N GLU A 68 -9.08 -19.30 -6.27
CA GLU A 68 -9.03 -19.64 -7.69
C GLU A 68 -9.40 -21.12 -7.94
N THR A 69 -8.95 -22.03 -7.07
CA THR A 69 -9.37 -23.44 -7.11
C THR A 69 -10.87 -23.59 -6.87
N LYS A 70 -11.44 -22.85 -5.90
CA LYS A 70 -12.89 -22.84 -5.65
C LYS A 70 -13.68 -22.25 -6.83
N VAL A 71 -13.13 -21.27 -7.55
CA VAL A 71 -13.76 -20.75 -8.78
C VAL A 71 -13.83 -21.85 -9.84
N ASN A 72 -12.75 -22.61 -10.05
CA ASN A 72 -12.74 -23.70 -11.02
C ASN A 72 -13.71 -24.83 -10.64
N GLU A 73 -13.81 -25.14 -9.34
CA GLU A 73 -14.80 -26.09 -8.82
C GLU A 73 -16.24 -25.57 -9.03
N LEU A 74 -16.50 -24.30 -8.72
CA LEU A 74 -17.80 -23.68 -8.99
C LEU A 74 -18.15 -23.64 -10.48
N GLN A 75 -17.17 -23.44 -11.35
CA GLN A 75 -17.37 -23.51 -12.81
C GLN A 75 -17.81 -24.91 -13.23
N SER A 76 -17.16 -25.95 -12.68
CA SER A 76 -17.55 -27.34 -12.94
C SER A 76 -18.97 -27.63 -12.42
N GLN A 77 -19.29 -27.16 -11.21
CA GLN A 77 -20.64 -27.27 -10.64
C GLN A 77 -21.68 -26.48 -11.43
N LEU A 78 -21.32 -25.33 -11.98
CA LEU A 78 -22.18 -24.53 -12.86
C LEU A 78 -22.46 -25.28 -14.16
N ASP A 79 -21.46 -25.89 -14.78
CA ASP A 79 -21.63 -26.69 -16.00
C ASP A 79 -22.54 -27.90 -15.75
N GLU A 80 -22.33 -28.61 -14.63
CA GLU A 80 -23.22 -29.70 -14.23
C GLU A 80 -24.65 -29.19 -13.97
N LEU A 81 -24.78 -28.04 -13.30
CA LEU A 81 -26.07 -27.43 -13.06
C LEU A 81 -26.76 -26.99 -14.35
N MET A 82 -26.03 -26.42 -15.32
CA MET A 82 -26.58 -26.04 -16.62
C MET A 82 -27.14 -27.26 -17.37
N ASN A 83 -26.42 -28.39 -17.33
CA ASN A 83 -26.91 -29.64 -17.92
C ASN A 83 -28.17 -30.16 -17.20
N ARG A 84 -28.19 -30.09 -15.86
CA ARG A 84 -29.36 -30.47 -15.07
C ARG A 84 -30.55 -29.54 -15.34
N LEU A 85 -30.32 -28.24 -15.44
CA LEU A 85 -31.34 -27.24 -15.75
C LEU A 85 -31.93 -27.47 -17.14
N ALA A 86 -31.09 -27.74 -18.15
CA ALA A 86 -31.57 -28.08 -19.49
C ALA A 86 -32.46 -29.34 -19.47
N ALA A 87 -32.08 -30.36 -18.71
CA ALA A 87 -32.90 -31.56 -18.54
C ALA A 87 -34.23 -31.28 -17.80
N GLN A 88 -34.21 -30.41 -16.78
CA GLN A 88 -35.41 -29.99 -16.05
C GLN A 88 -36.33 -29.12 -16.91
N GLU A 89 -35.79 -28.22 -17.73
CA GLU A 89 -36.54 -27.42 -18.70
C GLU A 89 -37.20 -28.29 -19.76
N GLN A 90 -36.49 -29.30 -20.27
CA GLN A 90 -37.10 -30.28 -21.18
C GLN A 90 -38.24 -31.03 -20.50
N LYS A 91 -38.03 -31.51 -19.26
CA LYS A 91 -39.09 -32.19 -18.50
C LYS A 91 -40.29 -31.29 -18.25
N LEU A 92 -40.07 -29.99 -17.99
CA LEU A 92 -41.15 -29.01 -17.84
C LEU A 92 -41.94 -28.87 -19.14
N ALA A 93 -41.26 -28.77 -20.29
CA ALA A 93 -41.91 -28.72 -21.60
C ALA A 93 -42.74 -29.99 -21.89
N ASP A 94 -42.22 -31.17 -21.52
CA ASP A 94 -42.94 -32.44 -21.68
C ASP A 94 -44.22 -32.48 -20.81
N ILE A 95 -44.15 -32.01 -19.55
CA ILE A 95 -45.30 -31.89 -18.65
C ILE A 95 -46.34 -30.92 -19.22
N GLU A 96 -45.90 -29.78 -19.73
CA GLU A 96 -46.80 -28.79 -20.34
C GLU A 96 -47.50 -29.34 -21.59
N SER A 97 -46.79 -30.08 -22.44
CA SER A 97 -47.38 -30.77 -23.58
C SER A 97 -48.44 -31.78 -23.13
N LYS A 98 -48.15 -32.56 -22.08
CA LYS A 98 -49.10 -33.53 -21.53
C LYS A 98 -50.36 -32.87 -20.95
N ILE A 99 -50.21 -31.72 -20.29
CA ILE A 99 -51.36 -30.93 -19.82
C ILE A 99 -52.24 -30.50 -20.99
N LEU A 100 -51.64 -30.01 -22.09
CA LEU A 100 -52.39 -29.61 -23.28
C LEU A 100 -53.11 -30.80 -23.94
N GLU A 101 -52.45 -31.96 -24.01
CA GLU A 101 -53.06 -33.19 -24.54
C GLU A 101 -54.26 -33.64 -23.70
N LEU A 102 -54.12 -33.66 -22.36
CA LEU A 102 -55.21 -34.01 -21.44
C LEU A 102 -56.37 -33.02 -21.53
N GLN A 103 -56.08 -31.71 -21.66
CA GLN A 103 -57.10 -30.69 -21.84
C GLN A 103 -57.87 -30.87 -23.14
N ALA A 104 -57.17 -31.15 -24.25
CA ALA A 104 -57.81 -31.44 -25.53
C ALA A 104 -58.67 -32.73 -25.48
N GLU A 105 -58.20 -33.76 -24.76
CA GLU A 105 -58.97 -34.98 -24.54
C GLU A 105 -60.24 -34.72 -23.72
N ILE A 106 -60.15 -33.92 -22.66
CA ILE A 106 -61.31 -33.50 -21.85
C ILE A 106 -62.32 -32.76 -22.73
N GLU A 107 -61.88 -31.79 -23.55
CA GLU A 107 -62.76 -31.05 -24.45
C GLU A 107 -63.46 -31.97 -25.45
N ALA A 108 -62.72 -32.90 -26.06
CA ALA A 108 -63.28 -33.87 -27.00
C ALA A 108 -64.30 -34.80 -26.34
N LEU A 109 -64.00 -35.32 -25.14
CA LEU A 109 -64.93 -36.15 -24.38
C LEU A 109 -66.17 -35.38 -23.96
N GLN A 110 -66.04 -34.12 -23.53
CA GLN A 110 -67.16 -33.28 -23.14
C GLN A 110 -68.14 -33.08 -24.32
N VAL A 111 -67.63 -32.85 -25.53
CA VAL A 111 -68.48 -32.75 -26.73
C VAL A 111 -69.26 -34.04 -26.97
N VAL A 112 -68.63 -35.21 -26.82
CA VAL A 112 -69.29 -36.51 -27.00
C VAL A 112 -70.34 -36.76 -25.91
N ILE A 113 -70.01 -36.45 -24.66
CA ILE A 113 -70.89 -36.53 -23.48
C ILE A 113 -72.12 -35.65 -23.68
N ASP A 114 -71.95 -34.43 -24.17
CA ASP A 114 -73.05 -33.48 -24.40
C ASP A 114 -73.99 -33.98 -25.51
N GLN A 115 -73.43 -34.48 -26.62
CA GLN A 115 -74.20 -35.07 -27.72
C GLN A 115 -75.02 -36.30 -27.27
N ARG A 116 -74.41 -37.20 -26.48
CA ARG A 116 -75.09 -38.37 -25.93
C ARG A 116 -76.16 -37.97 -24.91
N THR A 117 -75.90 -36.96 -24.07
CA THR A 117 -76.87 -36.40 -23.13
C THR A 117 -78.10 -35.87 -23.86
N GLU A 118 -77.92 -35.11 -24.96
CA GLU A 118 -79.03 -34.60 -25.77
C GLU A 118 -79.86 -35.73 -26.39
N LYS A 119 -79.19 -36.78 -26.90
CA LYS A 119 -79.85 -37.97 -27.45
C LYS A 119 -80.66 -38.71 -26.39
N LEU A 120 -80.07 -38.97 -25.23
CA LEU A 120 -80.75 -39.63 -24.11
C LEU A 120 -81.95 -38.81 -23.61
N ASN A 121 -81.80 -37.48 -23.49
CA ASN A 121 -82.89 -36.58 -23.12
C ASN A 121 -84.03 -36.61 -24.15
N THR A 122 -83.71 -36.67 -25.44
CA THR A 122 -84.71 -36.77 -26.51
C THR A 122 -85.45 -38.10 -26.46
N GLN A 123 -84.73 -39.21 -26.25
CA GLN A 123 -85.34 -40.53 -26.09
C GLN A 123 -86.21 -40.62 -24.83
N ALA A 124 -85.75 -40.06 -23.71
CA ALA A 124 -86.52 -40.02 -22.46
C ALA A 124 -87.82 -39.23 -22.62
N ARG A 125 -87.78 -38.07 -23.29
CA ARG A 125 -88.98 -37.29 -23.63
C ARG A 125 -89.95 -38.09 -24.50
N TYR A 126 -89.46 -38.77 -25.54
CA TYR A 126 -90.31 -39.58 -26.41
C TYR A 126 -90.99 -40.74 -25.67
N ILE A 127 -90.26 -41.44 -24.80
CA ILE A 127 -90.84 -42.51 -23.95
C ILE A 127 -91.90 -41.93 -23.00
N GLN A 128 -91.70 -40.70 -22.50
CA GLN A 128 -92.64 -40.04 -21.60
C GLN A 128 -93.91 -39.55 -22.30
N THR A 129 -93.84 -39.11 -23.57
CA THR A 129 -94.99 -38.50 -24.27
C THR A 129 -95.71 -39.44 -25.24
N ASP A 130 -94.99 -40.31 -25.96
CA ASP A 130 -95.52 -40.97 -27.18
C ASP A 130 -95.39 -42.51 -27.17
N ALA A 131 -94.46 -43.08 -26.40
CA ALA A 131 -94.16 -44.52 -26.42
C ALA A 131 -93.84 -45.08 -25.03
N GLY A 132 -94.81 -44.99 -24.12
CA GLY A 132 -94.67 -45.50 -22.76
C GLY A 132 -94.61 -47.02 -22.70
N VAL A 133 -94.34 -47.57 -21.50
CA VAL A 133 -94.33 -49.04 -21.26
C VAL A 133 -95.65 -49.70 -21.68
N THR A 134 -96.76 -48.99 -21.51
CA THR A 134 -98.11 -49.41 -21.96
C THR A 134 -98.23 -49.48 -23.48
N ASP A 135 -97.57 -48.60 -24.22
CA ASP A 135 -97.62 -48.56 -25.68
C ASP A 135 -96.69 -49.62 -26.29
N ILE A 136 -95.55 -49.88 -25.67
CA ILE A 136 -94.69 -51.01 -26.03
C ILE A 136 -95.41 -52.34 -25.75
N ALA A 137 -96.09 -52.46 -24.61
CA ALA A 137 -96.89 -53.64 -24.30
C ALA A 137 -98.05 -53.84 -25.29
N SER A 138 -98.75 -52.77 -25.67
CA SER A 138 -99.85 -52.84 -26.65
C SER A 138 -99.35 -53.11 -28.08
N MET A 139 -98.18 -52.58 -28.47
CA MET A 139 -97.51 -52.88 -29.74
C MET A 139 -97.07 -54.34 -29.85
N LEU A 140 -96.61 -54.93 -28.75
CA LEU A 140 -96.27 -56.36 -28.67
C LEU A 140 -97.53 -57.24 -28.68
N LEU A 141 -98.58 -56.85 -27.96
CA LEU A 141 -99.86 -57.59 -27.89
C LEU A 141 -100.67 -57.52 -29.19
N SER A 142 -100.52 -56.47 -29.99
CA SER A 142 -101.17 -56.30 -31.30
C SER A 142 -100.41 -56.97 -32.46
N SER A 143 -99.56 -57.95 -32.16
CA SER A 143 -98.82 -58.70 -33.17
C SER A 143 -99.73 -59.64 -33.98
N GLU A 144 -99.58 -59.66 -35.31
CA GLU A 144 -100.47 -60.40 -36.22
C GLU A 144 -100.20 -61.91 -36.20
N ASN A 145 -98.97 -62.31 -35.87
CA ASN A 145 -98.54 -63.71 -35.78
C ASN A 145 -97.26 -63.84 -34.94
N PHE A 146 -96.86 -65.08 -34.63
CA PHE A 146 -95.67 -65.37 -33.81
C PHE A 146 -94.37 -64.81 -34.41
N SER A 147 -94.21 -64.80 -35.74
CA SER A 147 -93.01 -64.25 -36.39
C SER A 147 -92.92 -62.73 -36.23
N ASP A 148 -94.05 -62.03 -36.32
CA ASP A 148 -94.14 -60.58 -36.07
C ASP A 148 -93.83 -60.24 -34.61
N LEU A 149 -94.37 -61.02 -33.65
CA LEU A 149 -94.05 -60.87 -32.23
C LEU A 149 -92.55 -61.01 -31.94
N VAL A 150 -91.91 -62.06 -32.47
CA VAL A 150 -90.46 -62.28 -32.29
C VAL A 150 -89.64 -61.16 -32.93
N GLY A 151 -90.06 -60.65 -34.09
CA GLY A 151 -89.45 -59.49 -34.74
C GLY A 151 -89.52 -58.23 -33.87
N LYS A 152 -90.70 -57.90 -33.36
CA LYS A 152 -90.92 -56.73 -32.48
C LYS A 152 -90.15 -56.85 -31.16
N ILE A 153 -90.13 -58.03 -30.51
CA ILE A 153 -89.31 -58.29 -29.31
C ILE A 153 -87.82 -58.08 -29.61
N THR A 154 -87.34 -58.56 -30.76
CA THR A 154 -85.94 -58.39 -31.17
C THR A 154 -85.59 -56.91 -31.35
N VAL A 155 -86.48 -56.11 -31.94
CA VAL A 155 -86.29 -54.66 -32.09
C VAL A 155 -86.25 -53.96 -30.73
N VAL A 156 -87.21 -54.25 -29.83
CA VAL A 156 -87.24 -53.67 -28.49
C VAL A 156 -85.98 -54.03 -27.70
N SER A 157 -85.56 -55.31 -27.74
CA SER A 157 -84.32 -55.75 -27.08
C SER A 157 -83.10 -55.02 -27.63
N LYS A 158 -82.99 -54.84 -28.95
CA LYS A 158 -81.88 -54.07 -29.56
C LYS A 158 -81.85 -52.61 -29.10
N ILE A 159 -83.02 -51.97 -28.97
CA ILE A 159 -83.12 -50.59 -28.50
C ILE A 159 -82.73 -50.49 -27.02
N VAL A 160 -83.22 -51.40 -26.17
CA VAL A 160 -82.88 -51.43 -24.74
C VAL A 160 -81.38 -51.67 -24.54
N THR A 161 -80.80 -52.63 -25.27
CA THR A 161 -79.36 -52.87 -25.24
C THR A 161 -78.58 -51.65 -25.72
N ALA A 162 -78.94 -51.05 -26.86
CA ALA A 162 -78.24 -49.87 -27.37
C ALA A 162 -78.33 -48.67 -26.40
N ASN A 163 -79.46 -48.47 -25.72
CA ASN A 163 -79.60 -47.40 -24.73
C ASN A 163 -78.79 -47.69 -23.46
N LYS A 164 -78.76 -48.95 -23.02
CA LYS A 164 -77.88 -49.38 -21.93
C LYS A 164 -76.42 -49.11 -22.27
N ASP A 165 -75.97 -49.49 -23.47
CA ASP A 165 -74.60 -49.27 -23.92
C ASP A 165 -74.26 -47.77 -23.98
N ILE A 166 -75.18 -46.91 -24.41
CA ILE A 166 -74.98 -45.44 -24.41
C ILE A 166 -74.81 -44.91 -22.99
N VAL A 167 -75.61 -45.38 -22.02
CA VAL A 167 -75.51 -44.95 -20.61
C VAL A 167 -74.20 -45.44 -19.99
N GLU A 168 -73.80 -46.69 -20.24
CA GLU A 168 -72.52 -47.22 -19.76
C GLU A 168 -71.33 -46.46 -20.35
N GLN A 169 -71.36 -46.15 -21.65
CA GLN A 169 -70.33 -45.32 -22.29
C GLN A 169 -70.33 -43.88 -21.77
N GLN A 170 -71.51 -43.33 -21.48
CA GLN A 170 -71.67 -41.99 -20.91
C GLN A 170 -71.01 -41.91 -19.53
N GLU A 171 -71.29 -42.86 -18.66
CA GLU A 171 -70.73 -42.93 -17.30
C GLU A 171 -69.21 -43.12 -17.34
N ALA A 172 -68.72 -43.99 -18.24
CA ALA A 172 -67.29 -44.21 -18.44
C ALA A 172 -66.56 -42.95 -18.93
N ASP A 173 -67.10 -42.23 -19.91
CA ASP A 173 -66.48 -41.01 -20.43
C ASP A 173 -66.54 -39.87 -19.41
N GLN A 174 -67.62 -39.76 -18.62
CA GLN A 174 -67.71 -38.80 -17.51
C GLN A 174 -66.66 -39.07 -16.43
N GLN A 175 -66.46 -40.34 -16.04
CA GLN A 175 -65.41 -40.71 -15.11
C GLN A 175 -64.03 -40.37 -15.68
N LYS A 176 -63.79 -40.67 -16.96
CA LYS A 176 -62.52 -40.37 -17.63
C LYS A 176 -62.22 -38.87 -17.66
N VAL A 177 -63.22 -38.02 -17.86
CA VAL A 177 -63.07 -36.55 -17.75
C VAL A 177 -62.65 -36.15 -16.34
N GLU A 178 -63.27 -36.71 -15.30
CA GLU A 178 -62.91 -36.39 -13.92
C GLU A 178 -61.48 -36.83 -13.57
N ASP A 179 -61.12 -38.07 -13.94
CA ASP A 179 -59.77 -38.60 -13.76
C ASP A 179 -58.73 -37.74 -14.50
N SER A 180 -59.05 -37.29 -15.72
CA SER A 180 -58.17 -36.44 -16.52
C SER A 180 -58.01 -35.04 -15.92
N LYS A 181 -59.07 -34.46 -15.33
CA LYS A 181 -58.99 -33.18 -14.62
C LYS A 181 -58.09 -33.26 -13.39
N VAL A 182 -58.21 -34.34 -12.61
CA VAL A 182 -57.31 -34.59 -11.48
C VAL A 182 -55.87 -34.70 -11.97
N ALA A 183 -55.61 -35.47 -13.03
CA ALA A 183 -54.27 -35.60 -13.61
C ALA A 183 -53.70 -34.25 -14.07
N VAL A 184 -54.52 -33.38 -14.69
CA VAL A 184 -54.09 -32.02 -15.08
C VAL A 184 -53.64 -31.19 -13.87
N GLU A 185 -54.39 -31.21 -12.77
CA GLU A 185 -54.03 -30.45 -11.57
C GLU A 185 -52.77 -31.01 -10.90
N GLU A 186 -52.58 -32.33 -10.87
CA GLU A 186 -51.34 -32.97 -10.39
C GLU A 186 -50.13 -32.56 -11.23
N GLU A 187 -50.25 -32.59 -12.56
CA GLU A 187 -49.17 -32.20 -13.48
C GLU A 187 -48.84 -30.70 -13.37
N LYS A 188 -49.84 -29.82 -13.16
CA LYS A 188 -49.61 -28.39 -12.90
C LYS A 188 -48.81 -28.17 -11.62
N LEU A 189 -49.16 -28.84 -10.54
CA LEU A 189 -48.42 -28.76 -9.28
C LEU A 189 -46.97 -29.25 -9.44
N ALA A 190 -46.78 -30.33 -10.20
CA ALA A 190 -45.44 -30.82 -10.53
C ALA A 190 -44.63 -29.81 -11.35
N ALA A 191 -45.26 -29.14 -12.33
CA ALA A 191 -44.65 -28.09 -13.14
C ALA A 191 -44.26 -26.86 -12.30
N GLU A 192 -45.12 -26.43 -11.37
CA GLU A 192 -44.83 -25.31 -10.46
C GLU A 192 -43.66 -25.63 -9.52
N ALA A 193 -43.64 -26.82 -8.93
CA ALA A 193 -42.54 -27.26 -8.08
C ALA A 193 -41.21 -27.29 -8.85
N LEU A 194 -41.22 -27.79 -10.09
CA LEU A 194 -40.04 -27.84 -10.94
C LEU A 194 -39.54 -26.44 -11.32
N ARG A 195 -40.44 -25.51 -11.64
CA ARG A 195 -40.10 -24.10 -11.89
C ARG A 195 -39.43 -23.43 -10.69
N GLN A 196 -39.95 -23.69 -9.49
CA GLN A 196 -39.36 -23.13 -8.27
C GLN A 196 -37.96 -23.69 -8.02
N ASP A 197 -37.75 -25.01 -8.20
CA ASP A 197 -36.45 -25.65 -8.05
C ASP A 197 -35.41 -25.08 -9.04
N ILE A 198 -35.79 -24.91 -10.31
CA ILE A 198 -34.98 -24.26 -11.34
C ILE A 198 -34.55 -22.85 -10.91
N LEU A 199 -35.50 -22.03 -10.44
CA LEU A 199 -35.24 -20.65 -10.03
C LEU A 199 -34.28 -20.59 -8.81
N ILE A 200 -34.50 -21.45 -7.82
CA ILE A 200 -33.66 -21.52 -6.61
C ILE A 200 -32.24 -21.94 -6.98
N SER A 201 -32.11 -22.97 -7.80
CA SER A 201 -30.81 -23.47 -8.26
C SER A 201 -30.02 -22.41 -9.03
N LYS A 202 -30.67 -21.70 -9.95
CA LYS A 202 -30.06 -20.59 -10.69
C LYS A 202 -29.58 -19.47 -9.77
N ASN A 203 -30.42 -19.03 -8.84
CA ASN A 203 -30.09 -17.94 -7.92
C ASN A 203 -28.95 -18.32 -6.96
N ASN A 204 -28.91 -19.57 -6.49
CA ASN A 204 -27.87 -20.03 -5.57
C ASN A 204 -26.48 -19.96 -6.20
N VAL A 205 -26.32 -20.44 -7.45
CA VAL A 205 -25.02 -20.42 -8.12
C VAL A 205 -24.57 -19.00 -8.48
N VAL A 206 -25.49 -18.14 -8.92
CA VAL A 206 -25.17 -16.72 -9.15
C VAL A 206 -24.70 -16.04 -7.87
N ALA A 207 -25.34 -16.33 -6.73
CA ALA A 207 -24.94 -15.79 -5.43
C ALA A 207 -23.56 -16.31 -4.99
N GLN A 208 -23.29 -17.61 -5.11
CA GLN A 208 -21.99 -18.20 -4.77
C GLN A 208 -20.86 -17.62 -5.62
N LYS A 209 -21.08 -17.46 -6.94
CA LYS A 209 -20.07 -16.85 -7.82
C LYS A 209 -19.77 -15.41 -7.40
N ALA A 210 -20.81 -14.60 -7.17
CA ALA A 210 -20.63 -13.22 -6.74
C ALA A 210 -19.90 -13.11 -5.40
N GLU A 211 -20.17 -14.01 -4.46
CA GLU A 211 -19.47 -14.07 -3.18
C GLU A 211 -17.98 -14.36 -3.34
N ILE A 212 -17.61 -15.34 -4.17
CA ILE A 212 -16.19 -15.65 -4.41
C ILE A 212 -15.48 -14.54 -5.16
N ASP A 213 -16.11 -13.92 -6.16
CA ASP A 213 -15.54 -12.77 -6.88
C ASP A 213 -15.19 -11.63 -5.91
N VAL A 214 -16.05 -11.36 -4.92
CA VAL A 214 -15.80 -10.37 -3.86
C VAL A 214 -14.65 -10.78 -2.95
N GLN A 215 -14.57 -12.07 -2.55
CA GLN A 215 -13.46 -12.56 -1.72
C GLN A 215 -12.11 -12.44 -2.44
N ILE A 216 -12.06 -12.74 -3.74
CA ILE A 216 -10.84 -12.58 -4.56
C ILE A 216 -10.42 -11.11 -4.60
N ALA A 217 -11.36 -10.20 -4.85
CA ALA A 217 -11.06 -8.77 -4.88
C ALA A 217 -10.49 -8.28 -3.54
N GLN A 218 -11.05 -8.72 -2.41
CA GLN A 218 -10.55 -8.38 -1.07
C GLN A 218 -9.15 -8.93 -0.80
N VAL A 219 -8.86 -10.16 -1.23
CA VAL A 219 -7.52 -10.75 -1.07
C VAL A 219 -6.48 -10.01 -1.90
N ILE A 220 -6.82 -9.62 -3.14
CA ILE A 220 -5.94 -8.81 -3.99
C ILE A 220 -5.67 -7.44 -3.35
N GLU A 221 -6.70 -6.75 -2.88
CA GLU A 221 -6.56 -5.45 -2.20
C GLU A 221 -5.67 -5.56 -0.97
N ASN A 222 -5.90 -6.57 -0.12
CA ASN A 222 -5.06 -6.81 1.07
C ASN A 222 -3.62 -7.17 0.70
N TYR A 223 -3.40 -7.89 -0.39
CA TYR A 223 -2.07 -8.22 -0.90
C TYR A 223 -1.33 -6.95 -1.30
N GLU A 224 -1.93 -6.10 -2.14
CA GLU A 224 -1.32 -4.85 -2.60
C GLU A 224 -1.00 -3.90 -1.44
N LEU A 225 -1.91 -3.77 -0.47
CA LEU A 225 -1.68 -3.00 0.76
C LEU A 225 -0.51 -3.55 1.58
N THR A 226 -0.48 -4.86 1.81
CA THR A 226 0.59 -5.51 2.59
C THR A 226 1.95 -5.40 1.88
N GLU A 227 1.96 -5.50 0.55
CA GLU A 227 3.17 -5.33 -0.26
C GLU A 227 3.68 -3.88 -0.21
N ALA A 228 2.79 -2.90 -0.32
CA ALA A 228 3.14 -1.49 -0.18
C ALA A 228 3.71 -1.17 1.21
N GLU A 229 3.11 -1.69 2.28
CA GLU A 229 3.61 -1.56 3.64
C GLU A 229 5.01 -2.20 3.80
N LYS A 230 5.21 -3.40 3.26
CA LYS A 230 6.52 -4.08 3.26
C LYS A 230 7.59 -3.25 2.54
N ASN A 231 7.27 -2.71 1.36
CA ASN A 231 8.19 -1.86 0.61
C ASN A 231 8.53 -0.57 1.38
N GLY A 232 7.55 0.02 2.07
CA GLY A 232 7.78 1.15 2.97
C GLY A 232 8.74 0.82 4.11
N LEU A 233 8.55 -0.33 4.77
CA LEU A 233 9.44 -0.81 5.83
C LEU A 233 10.86 -1.09 5.31
N GLU A 234 11.00 -1.68 4.12
CA GLU A 234 12.31 -1.91 3.49
C GLU A 234 13.03 -0.59 3.20
N SER A 235 12.32 0.43 2.74
CA SER A 235 12.88 1.78 2.55
C SER A 235 13.34 2.40 3.88
N THR A 236 12.53 2.27 4.95
CA THR A 236 12.92 2.77 6.29
C THR A 236 14.15 2.04 6.81
N ARG A 237 14.20 0.70 6.65
CA ARG A 237 15.36 -0.11 7.04
C ARG A 237 16.63 0.34 6.31
N ALA A 238 16.53 0.63 5.01
CA ALA A 238 17.66 1.14 4.23
C ALA A 238 18.14 2.51 4.73
N ALA A 239 17.22 3.40 5.10
CA ALA A 239 17.56 4.70 5.68
C ALA A 239 18.26 4.56 7.04
N LEU A 240 17.76 3.68 7.94
CA LEU A 240 18.40 3.38 9.22
C LEU A 240 19.80 2.78 9.05
N ALA A 241 19.99 1.92 8.04
CA ALA A 241 21.31 1.35 7.74
C ALA A 241 22.30 2.45 7.32
N ALA A 242 21.88 3.39 6.46
CA ALA A 242 22.71 4.52 6.07
C ALA A 242 23.04 5.46 7.26
N GLN A 243 22.07 5.67 8.16
CA GLN A 243 22.30 6.45 9.38
C GLN A 243 23.28 5.75 10.33
N THR A 244 23.14 4.43 10.49
CA THR A 244 24.07 3.60 11.29
C THR A 244 25.48 3.66 10.72
N GLU A 245 25.63 3.61 9.39
CA GLU A 245 26.92 3.76 8.71
C GLU A 245 27.53 5.15 8.96
N THR A 246 26.72 6.20 8.89
CA THR A 246 27.15 7.58 9.18
C THR A 246 27.68 7.70 10.61
N ILE A 247 26.92 7.24 11.61
CA ILE A 247 27.34 7.25 13.02
C ILE A 247 28.61 6.42 13.21
N SER A 248 28.73 5.26 12.53
CA SER A 248 29.93 4.44 12.63
C SER A 248 31.18 5.14 12.07
N ASN A 249 31.02 5.95 11.03
CA ASN A 249 32.12 6.78 10.48
C ASN A 249 32.46 7.94 11.43
N ASP A 250 31.45 8.59 12.02
CA ASP A 250 31.65 9.66 13.00
C ASP A 250 32.38 9.16 14.25
N MET A 251 32.02 7.98 14.75
CA MET A 251 32.72 7.31 15.84
C MET A 251 34.19 7.05 15.51
N ALA A 252 34.48 6.51 14.32
CA ALA A 252 35.85 6.23 13.89
C ALA A 252 36.69 7.52 13.79
N ALA A 253 36.10 8.60 13.28
CA ALA A 253 36.74 9.91 13.24
C ALA A 253 37.02 10.45 14.64
N GLU A 254 36.08 10.28 15.58
CA GLU A 254 36.23 10.72 16.97
C GLU A 254 37.28 9.89 17.73
N GLU A 255 37.37 8.57 17.52
CA GLU A 255 38.44 7.73 18.06
C GLU A 255 39.83 8.19 17.60
N VAL A 256 39.97 8.52 16.31
CA VAL A 256 41.22 9.06 15.75
C VAL A 256 41.56 10.40 16.39
N ARG A 257 40.57 11.29 16.57
CA ARG A 257 40.76 12.60 17.23
C ARG A 257 41.25 12.43 18.67
N ILE A 258 40.60 11.57 19.46
CA ILE A 258 40.96 11.30 20.86
C ILE A 258 42.37 10.69 20.94
N ALA A 259 42.73 9.78 20.03
CA ALA A 259 44.07 9.17 19.98
C ALA A 259 45.16 10.21 19.67
N ALA A 260 44.91 11.11 18.71
CA ALA A 260 45.82 12.20 18.37
C ALA A 260 46.00 13.20 19.53
N GLU A 261 44.91 13.56 20.20
CA GLU A 261 44.93 14.45 21.37
C GLU A 261 45.72 13.83 22.53
N ARG A 262 45.54 12.53 22.79
CA ARG A 262 46.30 11.79 23.80
C ARG A 262 47.80 11.71 23.47
N ALA A 263 48.15 11.43 22.21
CA ALA A 263 49.55 11.37 21.78
C ALA A 263 50.24 12.74 21.90
N ALA A 264 49.56 13.82 21.55
CA ALA A 264 50.05 15.19 21.72
C ALA A 264 50.23 15.54 23.20
N ALA A 265 49.30 15.13 24.08
CA ALA A 265 49.40 15.34 25.51
C ALA A 265 50.56 14.53 26.14
N GLU A 266 50.77 13.28 25.73
CA GLU A 266 51.93 12.47 26.15
C GLU A 266 53.26 13.09 25.68
N GLN A 267 53.30 13.57 24.43
CA GLN A 267 54.48 14.27 23.91
C GLN A 267 54.75 15.56 24.70
N ALA A 268 53.75 16.41 24.92
CA ALA A 268 53.88 17.64 25.68
C ALA A 268 54.29 17.38 27.14
N ALA A 269 53.76 16.32 27.77
CA ALA A 269 54.17 15.90 29.10
C ALA A 269 55.63 15.43 29.15
N SER A 270 56.09 14.70 28.11
CA SER A 270 57.48 14.26 27.99
C SER A 270 58.45 15.43 27.76
N GLU A 271 58.06 16.42 26.95
CA GLU A 271 58.83 17.65 26.71
C GLU A 271 58.90 18.51 27.97
N ALA A 272 57.77 18.68 28.68
CA ALA A 272 57.73 19.39 29.96
C ALA A 272 58.61 18.71 31.03
N ALA A 273 58.59 17.38 31.09
CA ALA A 273 59.45 16.61 31.99
C ALA A 273 60.94 16.77 31.63
N ALA A 274 61.28 16.78 30.33
CA ALA A 274 62.64 17.01 29.86
C ALA A 274 63.13 18.43 30.17
N ILE A 275 62.29 19.45 29.99
CA ILE A 275 62.59 20.85 30.34
C ILE A 275 62.79 21.00 31.86
N ALA A 276 61.92 20.38 32.68
CA ALA A 276 62.08 20.39 34.14
C ALA A 276 63.38 19.70 34.59
N ALA A 277 63.74 18.56 33.98
CA ALA A 277 65.01 17.88 34.23
C ALA A 277 66.23 18.73 33.83
N ALA A 278 66.17 19.41 32.68
CA ALA A 278 67.21 20.31 32.20
C ALA A 278 67.37 21.56 33.10
N ALA A 279 66.27 22.15 33.58
CA ALA A 279 66.31 23.26 34.53
C ALA A 279 66.92 22.86 35.88
N THR A 280 66.66 21.62 36.34
CA THR A 280 67.27 21.07 37.55
C THR A 280 68.77 20.81 37.36
N ALA A 281 69.20 20.42 36.16
CA ALA A 281 70.61 20.26 35.80
C ALA A 281 71.36 21.60 35.65
N ALA A 282 70.71 22.64 35.11
CA ALA A 282 71.27 23.99 34.96
C ALA A 282 71.50 24.68 36.32
N ASN A 283 70.68 24.38 37.33
CA ASN A 283 70.87 24.91 38.68
C ASN A 283 72.12 24.33 39.40
N ASN A 284 72.79 23.34 38.82
CA ASN A 284 74.05 22.77 39.29
C ASN A 284 75.30 23.29 38.53
N LEU A 285 75.13 24.22 37.58
CA LEU A 285 76.24 24.80 36.80
C LEU A 285 76.24 26.33 36.88
N THR A 286 76.97 26.79 37.89
CA THR A 286 77.78 28.03 37.94
C THR A 286 77.09 29.40 38.00
N ALA A 287 77.38 30.05 39.13
CA ALA A 287 77.51 31.49 39.30
C ALA A 287 78.46 32.14 38.27
N SER A 288 78.18 33.42 38.01
CA SER A 288 79.11 34.51 37.67
C SER A 288 78.86 35.19 36.31
N ALA A 289 78.81 36.52 36.42
CA ALA A 289 79.04 37.55 35.40
C ALA A 289 77.84 38.08 34.58
N ALA A 290 77.47 39.32 34.92
CA ALA A 290 76.99 40.38 34.02
C ALA A 290 78.13 41.45 33.92
N PRO A 291 78.13 42.50 33.05
CA PRO A 291 76.97 43.11 32.37
C PRO A 291 77.19 43.79 30.97
N THR A 292 76.09 44.38 30.44
CA THR A 292 75.90 45.68 29.71
C THR A 292 75.92 45.85 28.16
N THR A 293 74.77 46.38 27.68
CA THR A 293 74.47 47.37 26.59
C THR A 293 74.56 46.92 25.12
N THR A 294 73.54 47.10 24.25
CA THR A 294 72.96 48.38 23.80
C THR A 294 71.58 48.19 23.12
N ALA A 295 70.84 49.29 22.95
CA ALA A 295 69.43 49.40 22.60
C ALA A 295 69.04 49.29 21.09
N SER A 296 67.74 49.07 20.86
CA SER A 296 66.86 49.66 19.81
C SER A 296 66.12 48.65 18.90
N SER A 297 64.99 49.14 18.35
CA SER A 297 64.00 48.57 17.40
C SER A 297 62.92 47.63 17.98
N SER A 298 61.63 47.97 18.14
CA SER A 298 60.58 48.60 17.30
C SER A 298 59.71 47.59 16.52
N TYR A 299 58.44 47.48 16.94
CA TYR A 299 57.20 47.08 16.24
C TYR A 299 57.01 45.69 15.57
N THR A 300 55.93 45.03 16.00
CA THR A 300 54.80 44.43 15.24
C THR A 300 55.01 44.10 13.76
N VAL A 301 54.77 42.83 13.35
CA VAL A 301 53.91 42.48 12.19
C VAL A 301 53.47 41.00 12.32
N ASN A 302 52.18 40.72 12.50
CA ASN A 302 51.63 39.44 12.02
C ASN A 302 51.57 39.57 10.50
N SER A 303 52.61 39.14 9.79
CA SER A 303 52.56 38.97 8.33
C SER A 303 52.30 37.49 8.05
N SER A 304 51.14 36.99 8.46
CA SER A 304 50.60 35.66 8.07
C SER A 304 50.73 35.40 6.55
N GLY A 305 50.89 36.48 5.78
CA GLY A 305 50.97 36.47 4.35
C GLY A 305 49.60 36.49 3.72
N PHE A 306 48.50 36.51 4.50
CA PHE A 306 47.12 36.52 4.01
C PHE A 306 46.57 37.94 4.03
N ILE A 307 45.79 38.29 3.01
CA ILE A 307 45.02 39.53 2.97
C ILE A 307 43.60 39.28 3.46
N LYS A 308 42.95 40.34 3.96
CA LYS A 308 41.51 40.30 4.23
C LYS A 308 40.73 40.08 2.92
N PRO A 309 39.86 39.06 2.83
CA PRO A 309 39.28 38.62 1.57
C PRO A 309 38.10 39.48 1.06
N ALA A 310 37.55 40.35 1.90
CA ALA A 310 36.48 41.26 1.51
C ALA A 310 36.53 42.57 2.31
N SER A 311 36.06 43.66 1.70
CA SER A 311 35.80 44.92 2.39
C SER A 311 34.56 44.79 3.29
N GLY A 312 34.65 45.26 4.54
CA GLY A 312 33.57 45.16 5.51
C GLY A 312 34.07 45.14 6.94
N TYR A 313 33.16 45.06 7.91
CA TYR A 313 33.50 44.89 9.32
C TYR A 313 33.29 43.43 9.75
N TYR A 314 34.06 42.99 10.75
CA TYR A 314 33.87 41.67 11.36
C TYR A 314 32.55 41.68 12.12
N SER A 315 31.58 40.91 11.65
CA SER A 315 30.22 40.90 12.22
C SER A 315 30.03 39.78 13.23
N SER A 316 30.73 38.66 13.05
CA SER A 316 30.62 37.52 13.97
C SER A 316 31.90 36.70 14.01
N PRO A 317 32.55 36.57 15.18
CA PRO A 317 33.86 35.92 15.30
C PRO A 317 33.78 34.39 15.27
N PHE A 318 34.92 33.74 15.04
CA PHE A 318 35.09 32.30 15.22
C PHE A 318 34.84 31.88 16.67
N GLY A 319 34.29 30.69 16.87
CA GLY A 319 34.02 30.12 18.20
C GLY A 319 32.53 30.04 18.54
N TYR A 320 32.24 29.59 19.76
CA TYR A 320 30.85 29.40 20.20
C TYR A 320 30.11 30.73 20.35
N ARG A 321 28.97 30.85 19.68
CA ARG A 321 28.08 32.02 19.69
C ARG A 321 26.62 31.59 19.77
N LEU A 322 25.73 32.53 20.06
CA LEU A 322 24.31 32.32 19.85
C LEU A 322 24.00 32.37 18.35
N SER A 323 23.44 31.30 17.80
CA SER A 323 23.05 31.17 16.40
C SER A 323 22.03 32.25 16.05
N PRO A 324 22.32 33.12 15.07
CA PRO A 324 21.37 34.12 14.62
C PRO A 324 20.19 33.53 13.82
N ILE A 325 20.27 32.25 13.45
CA ILE A 325 19.25 31.55 12.65
C ILE A 325 18.34 30.72 13.55
N THR A 326 18.91 29.99 14.50
CA THR A 326 18.18 29.02 15.32
C THR A 326 17.99 29.46 16.77
N GLY A 327 18.70 30.50 17.22
CA GLY A 327 18.63 31.00 18.59
C GLY A 327 19.30 30.10 19.65
N GLY A 328 19.96 29.00 19.25
CA GLY A 328 20.74 28.09 20.13
C GLY A 328 22.24 28.38 20.11
N SER A 329 23.04 27.72 20.95
CA SER A 329 24.51 27.82 20.89
C SER A 329 25.05 27.10 19.65
N GLU A 330 25.87 27.77 18.83
CA GLU A 330 26.45 27.28 17.59
C GLU A 330 27.96 27.56 17.60
N LEU A 331 28.79 26.56 17.25
CA LEU A 331 30.19 26.81 16.93
C LEU A 331 30.25 27.49 15.56
N HIS A 332 30.62 28.76 15.56
CA HIS A 332 30.91 29.44 14.32
C HIS A 332 32.28 28.99 13.80
N ARG A 333 32.25 28.23 12.70
CA ARG A 333 33.42 27.59 12.07
C ARG A 333 34.33 28.58 11.32
N GLY A 334 33.95 29.85 11.23
CA GLY A 334 34.69 30.86 10.48
C GLY A 334 34.59 32.25 11.10
N GLN A 335 34.92 33.25 10.30
CA GLN A 335 34.80 34.67 10.61
C GLN A 335 33.86 35.30 9.57
N ASP A 336 32.79 35.93 10.05
CA ASP A 336 31.84 36.62 9.17
C ASP A 336 32.29 38.05 8.94
N ILE A 337 32.33 38.47 7.68
CA ILE A 337 32.64 39.83 7.25
C ILE A 337 31.39 40.40 6.59
N ALA A 338 30.69 41.28 7.31
CA ALA A 338 29.52 41.97 6.78
C ALA A 338 29.93 43.17 5.92
N GLY A 339 29.33 43.29 4.74
CA GLY A 339 29.68 44.32 3.77
C GLY A 339 28.92 44.14 2.46
N SER A 340 29.55 44.55 1.36
CA SER A 340 29.08 44.28 0.00
C SER A 340 30.26 44.32 -0.97
N GLY A 341 30.10 43.71 -2.14
CA GLY A 341 31.08 43.82 -3.23
C GLY A 341 31.96 42.58 -3.40
N ALA A 342 33.15 42.81 -3.95
CA ALA A 342 34.05 41.76 -4.40
C ALA A 342 34.62 40.93 -3.24
N ILE A 343 34.70 39.62 -3.45
CA ILE A 343 35.46 38.68 -2.61
C ILE A 343 36.72 38.30 -3.38
N SER A 344 37.87 38.43 -2.73
CA SER A 344 39.19 38.13 -3.27
C SER A 344 39.87 36.98 -2.52
N ALA A 345 40.72 36.23 -3.23
CA ALA A 345 41.53 35.18 -2.63
C ALA A 345 42.48 35.77 -1.57
N ALA A 346 42.38 35.27 -0.34
CA ALA A 346 43.19 35.72 0.80
C ALA A 346 44.68 35.41 0.61
N GLN A 347 45.02 34.36 -0.15
CA GLN A 347 46.38 33.98 -0.53
C GLN A 347 46.34 33.30 -1.91
N SER A 348 47.49 33.26 -2.60
CA SER A 348 47.64 32.51 -3.85
C SER A 348 47.46 31.01 -3.62
N GLY A 349 46.86 30.29 -4.57
CA GLY A 349 46.59 28.87 -4.41
C GLY A 349 45.85 28.26 -5.58
N THR A 350 45.41 27.01 -5.41
CA THR A 350 44.60 26.30 -6.40
C THR A 350 43.19 26.09 -5.87
N VAL A 351 42.19 26.49 -6.66
CA VAL A 351 40.78 26.26 -6.33
C VAL A 351 40.52 24.76 -6.34
N VAL A 352 40.10 24.21 -5.21
CA VAL A 352 39.74 22.78 -5.10
C VAL A 352 38.23 22.57 -5.20
N THR A 353 37.45 23.56 -4.78
CA THR A 353 35.98 23.52 -4.86
C THR A 353 35.44 24.86 -5.30
N ALA A 354 34.47 24.87 -6.20
CA ALA A 354 33.68 26.04 -6.58
C ALA A 354 32.30 25.56 -7.03
N THR A 355 31.34 25.50 -6.12
CA THR A 355 30.00 24.93 -6.37
C THR A 355 28.97 25.48 -5.38
N TYR A 356 27.73 24.99 -5.48
CA TYR A 356 26.66 25.27 -4.52
C TYR A 356 26.58 24.16 -3.46
N HIS A 357 26.46 24.54 -2.20
CA HIS A 357 26.13 23.66 -1.07
C HIS A 357 24.90 24.20 -0.34
N ALA A 358 24.10 23.32 0.27
CA ALA A 358 22.86 23.71 0.93
C ALA A 358 23.09 24.75 2.05
N SER A 359 24.08 24.54 2.93
CA SER A 359 24.37 25.46 4.03
C SER A 359 25.30 26.63 3.65
N PHE A 360 26.33 26.38 2.83
CA PHE A 360 27.29 27.42 2.47
C PHE A 360 26.81 28.30 1.31
N GLY A 361 25.74 27.91 0.62
CA GLY A 361 25.33 28.54 -0.63
C GLY A 361 26.37 28.34 -1.72
N TYR A 362 26.56 29.34 -2.59
CA TYR A 362 27.70 29.31 -3.51
C TYR A 362 28.99 29.59 -2.73
N TYR A 363 29.95 28.67 -2.86
CA TYR A 363 31.18 28.74 -2.10
C TYR A 363 32.39 28.29 -2.93
N VAL A 364 33.56 28.77 -2.50
CA VAL A 364 34.86 28.46 -3.08
C VAL A 364 35.79 27.96 -1.98
N VAL A 365 36.59 26.94 -2.26
CA VAL A 365 37.70 26.49 -1.40
C VAL A 365 39.00 26.57 -2.19
N ILE A 366 40.02 27.20 -1.60
CA ILE A 366 41.34 27.37 -2.19
C ILE A 366 42.37 26.67 -1.31
N ASN A 367 43.13 25.76 -1.91
CA ASN A 367 44.28 25.13 -1.28
C ASN A 367 45.54 25.97 -1.54
N HIS A 368 46.22 26.37 -0.48
CA HIS A 368 47.42 27.21 -0.53
C HIS A 368 48.74 26.42 -0.42
N GLY A 369 48.65 25.09 -0.44
CA GLY A 369 49.78 24.20 -0.24
C GLY A 369 50.28 24.21 1.20
N THR A 370 51.57 23.95 1.37
CA THR A 370 52.23 23.92 2.68
C THR A 370 52.85 25.28 3.00
N ILE A 371 52.36 25.93 4.06
CA ILE A 371 52.89 27.20 4.58
C ILE A 371 53.41 26.94 5.99
N ASN A 372 54.67 27.27 6.26
CA ASN A 372 55.31 27.05 7.57
C ASN A 372 55.19 25.60 8.12
N GLY A 373 55.18 24.61 7.22
CA GLY A 373 55.14 23.19 7.58
C GLY A 373 53.75 22.58 7.78
N VAL A 374 52.67 23.37 7.64
CA VAL A 374 51.28 22.91 7.71
C VAL A 374 50.56 23.12 6.38
N THR A 375 49.62 22.24 6.02
CA THR A 375 48.77 22.48 4.84
C THR A 375 47.69 23.49 5.20
N VAL A 376 47.47 24.48 4.33
CA VAL A 376 46.50 25.55 4.59
C VAL A 376 45.46 25.61 3.46
N GLU A 377 44.19 25.61 3.84
CA GLU A 377 43.06 25.84 2.92
C GLU A 377 42.19 26.99 3.44
N THR A 378 41.52 27.69 2.53
CA THR A 378 40.54 28.73 2.88
C THR A 378 39.21 28.48 2.19
N LEU A 379 38.11 28.73 2.92
CA LEU A 379 36.75 28.60 2.41
C LEU A 379 36.05 29.96 2.40
N TYR A 380 35.34 30.25 1.32
CA TYR A 380 34.60 31.50 1.09
C TYR A 380 33.16 31.14 0.75
N ALA A 381 32.20 31.49 1.61
CA ALA A 381 30.80 31.08 1.47
C ALA A 381 29.81 32.25 1.35
N HIS A 382 28.54 31.91 1.15
CA HIS A 382 27.39 32.80 0.95
C HIS A 382 27.53 33.74 -0.26
N MET A 383 28.25 33.33 -1.29
CA MET A 383 28.52 34.14 -2.48
C MET A 383 27.28 34.25 -3.38
N GLN A 384 27.23 35.26 -4.25
CA GLN A 384 26.22 35.32 -5.31
C GLN A 384 26.43 34.21 -6.36
N PRO A 385 25.37 33.76 -7.05
CA PRO A 385 25.52 32.90 -8.23
C PRO A 385 26.40 33.57 -9.30
N GLY A 386 27.19 32.78 -10.01
CA GLY A 386 28.16 33.27 -11.00
C GLY A 386 29.58 33.43 -10.44
N LEU A 387 30.11 32.38 -9.79
CA LEU A 387 31.50 32.31 -9.32
C LEU A 387 32.47 32.62 -10.46
N LEU A 388 33.53 33.40 -10.19
CA LEU A 388 34.48 33.86 -11.21
C LEU A 388 35.64 32.87 -11.43
N VAL A 389 35.61 31.74 -10.73
CA VAL A 389 36.65 30.71 -10.74
C VAL A 389 36.04 29.30 -10.74
N ALA A 390 36.82 28.32 -11.19
CA ALA A 390 36.41 26.93 -11.28
C ALA A 390 37.44 25.97 -10.62
N PRO A 391 37.06 24.74 -10.24
CA PRO A 391 37.99 23.77 -9.68
C PRO A 391 39.18 23.49 -10.60
N GLY A 392 40.38 23.40 -10.03
CA GLY A 392 41.65 23.24 -10.72
C GLY A 392 42.30 24.55 -11.18
N GLN A 393 41.62 25.70 -11.08
CA GLN A 393 42.19 26.99 -11.45
C GLN A 393 43.18 27.50 -10.39
N THR A 394 44.37 27.93 -10.80
CA THR A 394 45.28 28.68 -9.93
C THR A 394 44.84 30.14 -9.85
N VAL A 395 44.83 30.69 -8.64
CA VAL A 395 44.48 32.09 -8.36
C VAL A 395 45.62 32.77 -7.62
N SER A 396 45.82 34.06 -7.90
CA SER A 396 46.78 34.90 -7.16
C SER A 396 46.11 35.56 -5.95
N GLN A 397 46.89 35.84 -4.91
CA GLN A 397 46.43 36.66 -3.79
C GLN A 397 45.82 37.99 -4.29
N GLY A 398 44.64 38.35 -3.78
CA GLY A 398 43.91 39.56 -4.19
C GLY A 398 43.05 39.40 -5.44
N GLN A 399 43.22 38.30 -6.19
CA GLN A 399 42.37 38.03 -7.35
C GLN A 399 40.92 37.85 -6.91
N GLN A 400 40.01 38.54 -7.59
CA GLN A 400 38.59 38.41 -7.33
C GLN A 400 38.10 37.02 -7.73
N ILE A 401 37.41 36.35 -6.80
CA ILE A 401 36.87 34.99 -6.97
C ILE A 401 35.34 34.96 -7.00
N GLY A 402 34.69 36.04 -6.55
CA GLY A 402 33.26 36.24 -6.73
C GLY A 402 32.76 37.51 -6.03
N ILE A 403 31.47 37.51 -5.69
CA ILE A 403 30.77 38.66 -5.13
C ILE A 403 30.00 38.21 -3.88
N MET A 404 30.07 39.01 -2.81
CA MET A 404 29.38 38.76 -1.55
C MET A 404 27.86 38.70 -1.74
N GLY A 405 27.22 37.71 -1.13
CA GLY A 405 25.78 37.44 -1.25
C GLY A 405 25.16 37.04 0.08
N THR A 406 24.02 36.33 0.00
CA THR A 406 23.24 35.84 1.15
C THR A 406 22.61 34.48 0.83
N THR A 407 23.36 33.59 0.15
CA THR A 407 22.87 32.27 -0.27
C THR A 407 23.21 31.18 0.74
N GLY A 408 22.43 30.11 0.81
CA GLY A 408 22.57 29.08 1.84
C GLY A 408 22.00 29.55 3.18
N ASP A 409 22.54 29.06 4.28
CA ASP A 409 22.12 29.39 5.64
C ASP A 409 22.68 30.76 6.07
N SER A 410 22.09 31.83 5.54
CA SER A 410 22.54 33.20 5.74
C SER A 410 21.38 34.13 6.11
N THR A 411 21.57 34.99 7.11
CA THR A 411 20.54 35.94 7.60
C THR A 411 20.71 37.36 7.05
N GLY A 412 21.70 37.59 6.20
CA GLY A 412 21.98 38.88 5.58
C GLY A 412 23.26 38.85 4.75
N VAL A 413 23.50 39.90 3.95
CA VAL A 413 24.67 39.92 3.05
C VAL A 413 25.99 39.96 3.84
N HIS A 414 26.76 38.89 3.76
CA HIS A 414 28.09 38.76 4.39
C HIS A 414 28.94 37.70 3.68
N LEU A 415 30.25 37.71 3.94
CA LEU A 415 31.16 36.61 3.62
C LEU A 415 31.38 35.78 4.88
N HIS A 416 31.12 34.48 4.80
CA HIS A 416 31.61 33.52 5.79
C HIS A 416 32.97 32.97 5.33
N PHE A 417 34.00 33.19 6.14
CA PHE A 417 35.39 32.87 5.81
C PHE A 417 35.98 31.88 6.82
N GLU A 418 36.43 30.71 6.37
CA GLU A 418 37.13 29.72 7.21
C GLU A 418 38.59 29.57 6.79
N VAL A 419 39.45 29.22 7.75
CA VAL A 419 40.84 28.79 7.50
C VAL A 419 41.00 27.40 8.10
N HIS A 420 41.54 26.47 7.31
CA HIS A 420 41.83 25.11 7.75
C HIS A 420 43.34 24.87 7.74
N GLU A 421 43.90 24.45 8.89
CA GLU A 421 45.29 24.01 9.03
C GLU A 421 45.33 22.49 9.22
N ASN A 422 46.05 21.76 8.35
CA ASN A 422 46.10 20.29 8.36
C ASN A 422 44.71 19.62 8.40
N GLY A 423 43.70 20.27 7.78
CA GLY A 423 42.30 19.82 7.77
C GLY A 423 41.47 20.21 9.00
N GLY A 424 42.08 20.83 10.02
CA GLY A 424 41.40 21.32 11.21
C GLY A 424 41.03 22.80 11.12
N LEU A 425 39.89 23.19 11.69
CA LEU A 425 39.45 24.59 11.77
C LEU A 425 40.32 25.39 12.73
N VAL A 426 40.77 26.56 12.31
CA VAL A 426 41.49 27.53 13.15
C VAL A 426 40.81 28.89 13.09
N ASP A 427 41.05 29.73 14.09
CA ASP A 427 40.53 31.10 14.10
C ASP A 427 41.10 31.90 12.91
N PRO A 428 40.27 32.33 11.95
CA PRO A 428 40.74 33.09 10.80
C PRO A 428 41.41 34.41 11.16
N LEU A 429 41.10 35.02 12.30
CA LEU A 429 41.73 36.29 12.72
C LEU A 429 43.23 36.14 12.97
N ASN A 430 43.73 34.94 13.26
CA ASN A 430 45.17 34.68 13.31
C ASN A 430 45.85 34.87 11.94
N TYR A 431 45.08 34.81 10.86
CA TYR A 431 45.54 34.99 9.49
C TYR A 431 45.21 36.38 8.93
N ILE A 432 44.01 36.89 9.16
CA ILE A 432 43.53 38.12 8.51
C ILE A 432 43.35 39.32 9.47
N GLY A 433 43.64 39.15 10.76
CA GLY A 433 43.37 40.11 11.84
C GLY A 433 44.46 41.19 12.05
N GLY A 434 45.20 41.55 11.01
CA GLY A 434 46.22 42.60 11.04
C GLY A 434 45.67 44.02 11.06
#